data_AF-A0A2A3AUH1-F1
#
_entry.id   AF-A0A2A3AUH1-F1
#
_cell.length_a   1.000
_cell.length_b   1.000
_cell.length_c   1.000
_cell.angle_alpha   90.00
_cell.angle_beta   90.00
_cell.angle_gamma   90.00
#
_symmetry.space_group_name_H-M   'P 1'
#
loop_
_entity.id
_entity.type
_entity.pdbx_description
1 polymer ?
#
loop_
_entity_poly.entity_id
_entity_poly.type
_entity_poly.pdbx_seq_one_letter_code
_entity_poly.pdbx_strand_id
1 'polypeptide(L)'
;MVKLNKIYTRTGDDGTTGLGTGERRLKSDLRVDAYGTVDEANASIGMARVHTGAEHPAIDAMLSRIQNDLFDLGADLAVPDDGRPLEYEPLRIVAAQTDRVEHDIDALNKELQPLKSFVLNGGTPAAAALHLARTVARRAERLMVALAQDPAEHVNREALKYINRVSDFLFVAARAVNDNGKADVLWVPGKNR
;
A
#
# COMPACT_ATOMS: atom_id res chain seq x y z
N MET A 1 2.25 -18.64 14.15
CA MET A 1 1.58 -17.63 15.00
C MET A 1 2.59 -16.59 15.43
N VAL A 2 2.39 -15.32 15.04
CA VAL A 2 3.25 -14.20 15.44
C VAL A 2 3.13 -14.01 16.95
N LYS A 3 4.26 -14.00 17.68
CA LYS A 3 4.31 -13.78 19.13
C LYS A 3 5.12 -12.52 19.43
N LEU A 4 4.45 -11.43 19.77
CA LEU A 4 5.06 -10.17 20.17
C LEU A 4 5.20 -10.13 21.70
N ASN A 5 6.24 -10.76 22.24
CA ASN A 5 6.46 -10.83 23.69
C ASN A 5 7.32 -9.66 24.20
N LYS A 6 8.52 -9.51 23.63
CA LYS A 6 9.41 -8.35 23.83
C LYS A 6 9.66 -7.73 22.47
N ILE A 7 9.41 -6.43 22.35
CA ILE A 7 9.54 -5.72 21.08
C ILE A 7 11.01 -5.49 20.72
N TYR A 8 11.85 -5.09 21.68
CA TYR A 8 13.29 -4.96 21.44
C TYR A 8 14.02 -6.28 21.78
N THR A 9 14.80 -6.80 20.84
CA THR A 9 15.58 -8.04 21.00
C THR A 9 17.09 -7.83 20.91
N ARG A 10 17.54 -6.66 20.42
CA ARG A 10 18.94 -6.32 20.08
C ARG A 10 19.58 -7.18 18.99
N THR A 11 18.86 -8.15 18.42
CA THR A 11 19.39 -9.04 17.39
C THR A 11 19.64 -8.34 16.05
N GLY A 12 19.25 -7.08 15.87
CA GLY A 12 19.56 -6.29 14.68
C GLY A 12 20.48 -5.11 14.94
N ASP A 13 21.14 -5.05 16.09
CA ASP A 13 22.07 -3.96 16.44
C ASP A 13 23.35 -3.98 15.58
N ASP A 14 23.64 -5.13 14.95
CA ASP A 14 24.72 -5.30 13.96
C ASP A 14 24.34 -4.81 12.55
N GLY A 15 23.15 -4.24 12.37
CA GLY A 15 22.66 -3.75 11.08
C GLY A 15 21.96 -4.80 10.22
N THR A 16 21.76 -6.03 10.71
CA THR A 16 21.03 -7.09 9.99
C THR A 16 19.64 -7.36 10.57
N THR A 17 18.78 -8.02 9.80
CA THR A 17 17.42 -8.44 10.18
C THR A 17 17.10 -9.82 9.61
N GLY A 18 16.09 -10.50 10.16
CA GLY A 18 15.63 -11.79 9.67
C GLY A 18 14.44 -11.63 8.73
N LEU A 19 14.44 -12.37 7.62
CA LEU A 19 13.25 -12.63 6.79
C LEU A 19 12.31 -13.63 7.49
N GLY A 20 11.09 -13.78 6.99
CA GLY A 20 10.14 -14.76 7.52
C GLY A 20 10.55 -16.22 7.29
N THR A 21 11.52 -16.46 6.40
CA THR A 21 12.22 -17.75 6.21
C THR A 21 13.29 -18.01 7.28
N GLY A 22 13.66 -17.01 8.08
CA GLY A 22 14.77 -17.05 9.03
C GLY A 22 16.12 -16.59 8.45
N GLU A 23 16.21 -16.39 7.13
CA GLU A 23 17.41 -15.87 6.46
C GLU A 23 17.79 -14.47 6.98
N ARG A 24 19.09 -14.22 7.18
CA ARG A 24 19.60 -12.91 7.63
C ARG A 24 19.98 -12.04 6.44
N ARG A 25 19.46 -10.80 6.42
CA ARG A 25 19.76 -9.78 5.40
C ARG A 25 20.19 -8.48 6.07
N LEU A 26 20.91 -7.62 5.34
CA LEU A 26 21.17 -6.26 5.81
C LEU A 26 19.86 -5.48 5.91
N LYS A 27 19.74 -4.55 6.86
CA LYS A 27 18.55 -3.69 6.96
C LYS A 27 18.36 -2.77 5.75
N SER A 28 19.42 -2.54 4.97
CA SER A 28 19.40 -1.79 3.71
C SER A 28 19.17 -2.66 2.47
N ASP A 29 18.93 -3.97 2.65
CA ASP A 29 18.60 -4.87 1.54
C ASP A 29 17.29 -4.43 0.87
N LEU A 30 17.22 -4.52 -0.46
CA LEU A 30 16.10 -4.02 -1.24
C LEU A 30 14.77 -4.72 -0.89
N ARG A 31 14.81 -6.00 -0.49
CA ARG A 31 13.62 -6.72 -0.01
C ARG A 31 13.12 -6.13 1.29
N VAL A 32 14.03 -5.79 2.19
CA VAL A 32 13.73 -5.14 3.47
C VAL A 32 13.12 -3.76 3.25
N ASP A 33 13.70 -2.98 2.32
CA ASP A 33 13.17 -1.66 1.95
C ASP A 33 11.78 -1.76 1.30
N ALA A 34 11.54 -2.78 0.47
CA ALA A 34 10.26 -3.01 -0.17
C ALA A 34 9.13 -3.27 0.83
N TYR A 35 9.25 -4.28 1.70
CA TYR A 35 8.20 -4.54 2.70
C TYR A 35 8.16 -3.47 3.80
N GLY A 36 9.28 -2.80 4.09
CA GLY A 36 9.30 -1.64 5.00
C GLY A 36 8.51 -0.46 4.45
N THR A 37 8.58 -0.21 3.15
CA THR A 37 7.79 0.85 2.50
C THR A 37 6.32 0.44 2.35
N VAL A 38 6.00 -0.86 2.27
CA VAL A 38 4.61 -1.35 2.40
C VAL A 38 4.04 -1.02 3.79
N ASP A 39 4.83 -1.20 4.85
CA ASP A 39 4.45 -0.79 6.21
C ASP A 39 4.25 0.73 6.32
N GLU A 40 5.10 1.52 5.67
CA GLU A 40 4.92 2.99 5.60
C GLU A 40 3.64 3.39 4.85
N ALA A 41 3.28 2.67 3.77
CA ALA A 41 2.01 2.86 3.09
C ALA A 41 0.83 2.52 4.01
N ASN A 42 0.95 1.44 4.78
CA ASN A 42 -0.06 1.02 5.76
C ASN A 42 -0.26 2.09 6.86
N ALA A 43 0.82 2.61 7.43
CA ALA A 43 0.76 3.70 8.41
C ALA A 43 0.15 4.99 7.82
N SER A 44 0.50 5.32 6.57
CA SER A 44 -0.07 6.48 5.87
C SER A 44 -1.58 6.34 5.63
N ILE A 45 -2.06 5.13 5.33
CA ILE A 45 -3.50 4.84 5.27
C ILE A 45 -4.13 5.01 6.66
N GLY A 46 -3.46 4.55 7.73
CA GLY A 46 -3.91 4.77 9.10
C GLY A 46 -4.13 6.25 9.42
N MET A 47 -3.26 7.14 8.94
CA MET A 47 -3.45 8.60 9.07
C MET A 47 -4.67 9.11 8.32
N ALA A 48 -4.94 8.61 7.11
CA ALA A 48 -6.16 8.95 6.39
C ALA A 48 -7.42 8.51 7.14
N ARG A 49 -7.39 7.33 7.78
CA ARG A 49 -8.52 6.77 8.54
C ARG A 49 -8.97 7.61 9.72
N VAL A 50 -8.05 8.33 10.36
CA VAL A 50 -8.37 9.31 11.41
C VAL A 50 -9.39 10.35 10.91
N HIS A 51 -9.36 10.68 9.62
CA HIS A 51 -10.24 11.66 9.00
C HIS A 51 -11.46 11.05 8.29
N THR A 52 -11.46 9.75 7.97
CA THR A 52 -12.60 9.11 7.28
C THR A 52 -13.59 8.41 8.23
N GLY A 53 -13.17 8.01 9.43
CA GLY A 53 -13.98 7.15 10.29
C GLY A 53 -15.37 7.70 10.66
N ALA A 54 -15.49 9.01 10.88
CA ALA A 54 -16.76 9.65 11.25
C ALA A 54 -17.61 10.05 10.03
N GLU A 55 -17.00 10.70 9.03
CA GLU A 55 -17.71 11.31 7.89
C GLU A 55 -17.89 10.35 6.71
N HIS A 56 -17.04 9.33 6.59
CA HIS A 56 -16.99 8.41 5.45
C HIS A 56 -16.81 6.95 5.89
N PRO A 57 -17.70 6.38 6.72
CA PRO A 57 -17.52 5.05 7.32
C PRO A 57 -17.42 3.91 6.30
N ALA A 58 -18.08 4.02 5.13
CA ALA A 58 -17.96 3.03 4.07
C ALA A 58 -16.54 3.00 3.46
N ILE A 59 -15.93 4.17 3.24
CA ILE A 59 -14.56 4.30 2.74
C ILE A 59 -13.56 3.89 3.83
N ASP A 60 -13.80 4.24 5.09
CA ASP A 60 -12.96 3.76 6.21
C ASP A 60 -12.93 2.23 6.28
N ALA A 61 -14.07 1.56 6.08
CA ALA A 61 -14.13 0.11 6.04
C ALA A 61 -13.34 -0.49 4.87
N MET A 62 -13.33 0.16 3.69
CA MET A 62 -12.47 -0.23 2.56
C MET A 62 -10.99 -0.08 2.91
N LEU A 63 -10.60 1.07 3.49
CA LEU A 63 -9.23 1.34 3.93
C LEU A 63 -8.75 0.35 4.99
N SER A 64 -9.62 -0.02 5.94
CA SER A 64 -9.32 -1.02 6.97
C SER A 64 -9.00 -2.40 6.36
N ARG A 65 -9.75 -2.82 5.34
CA ARG A 65 -9.46 -4.07 4.61
C ARG A 65 -8.12 -4.00 3.89
N ILE A 66 -7.80 -2.86 3.26
CA ILE A 66 -6.51 -2.64 2.61
C ILE A 66 -5.36 -2.68 3.62
N GLN A 67 -5.50 -2.07 4.81
CA GLN A 67 -4.46 -2.17 5.85
C GLN A 67 -4.20 -3.62 6.28
N ASN A 68 -5.24 -4.44 6.34
CA ASN A 68 -5.07 -5.87 6.63
C ASN A 68 -4.33 -6.58 5.49
N ASP A 69 -4.74 -6.38 4.24
CA ASP A 69 -4.06 -6.95 3.07
C ASP A 69 -2.61 -6.47 2.96
N LEU A 70 -2.26 -5.24 3.37
CA LEU A 70 -0.88 -4.76 3.33
C LEU A 70 0.01 -5.50 4.32
N PHE A 71 -0.54 -6.03 5.43
CA PHE A 71 0.19 -6.98 6.26
C PHE A 71 0.39 -8.32 5.57
N ASP A 72 -0.62 -8.83 4.85
CA ASP A 72 -0.48 -10.05 4.04
C ASP A 72 0.57 -9.85 2.93
N LEU A 73 0.58 -8.69 2.29
CA LEU A 73 1.58 -8.30 1.29
C LEU A 73 2.99 -8.23 1.88
N GLY A 74 3.13 -7.62 3.07
CA GLY A 74 4.40 -7.60 3.80
C GLY A 74 4.89 -9.01 4.15
N ALA A 75 3.98 -9.91 4.56
CA ALA A 75 4.30 -11.30 4.82
C ALA A 75 4.73 -12.05 3.56
N ASP A 76 4.04 -11.85 2.43
CA ASP A 76 4.39 -12.43 1.14
C ASP A 76 5.80 -12.01 0.70
N LEU A 77 6.12 -10.71 0.80
CA LEU A 77 7.44 -10.17 0.49
C LEU A 77 8.54 -10.65 1.46
N ALA A 78 8.22 -10.83 2.73
CA ALA A 78 9.16 -11.29 3.75
C ALA A 78 9.49 -12.78 3.65
N VAL A 79 8.70 -13.57 2.91
CA VAL A 79 8.89 -15.02 2.73
C VAL A 79 9.02 -15.33 1.24
N PRO A 80 10.16 -15.05 0.58
CA PRO A 80 10.35 -15.36 -0.84
C PRO A 80 10.07 -16.85 -1.13
N ASP A 81 9.45 -17.13 -2.27
CA ASP A 81 9.31 -18.50 -2.78
C ASP A 81 10.59 -18.91 -3.51
N ASP A 82 11.49 -19.56 -2.78
CA ASP A 82 12.75 -20.11 -3.28
C ASP A 82 12.66 -21.63 -3.54
N GLY A 83 11.45 -22.18 -3.56
CA GLY A 83 11.18 -23.61 -3.74
C GLY A 83 11.54 -24.50 -2.54
N ARG A 84 11.98 -23.92 -1.41
CA ARG A 84 12.24 -24.70 -0.20
C ARG A 84 10.93 -25.05 0.51
N PRO A 85 10.78 -26.28 1.02
CA PRO A 85 9.61 -26.64 1.82
C PRO A 85 9.59 -25.83 3.13
N LEU A 86 8.48 -25.15 3.37
CA LEU A 86 8.20 -24.47 4.63
C LEU A 86 7.36 -25.37 5.54
N GLU A 87 7.51 -25.23 6.85
CA GLU A 87 6.72 -25.97 7.84
C GLU A 87 5.25 -25.50 7.92
N TYR A 88 4.93 -24.41 7.23
CA TYR A 88 3.61 -23.78 7.22
C TYR A 88 3.29 -23.27 5.81
N GLU A 89 2.00 -23.12 5.51
CA GLU A 89 1.55 -22.49 4.27
C GLU A 89 1.83 -20.98 4.34
N PRO A 90 2.70 -20.43 3.47
CA PRO A 90 3.00 -19.01 3.48
C PRO A 90 1.79 -18.19 3.03
N LEU A 91 1.59 -17.02 3.66
CA LEU A 91 0.58 -16.07 3.20
C LEU A 91 1.04 -15.46 1.87
N ARG A 92 0.14 -15.48 0.89
CA ARG A 92 0.37 -14.94 -0.46
C ARG A 92 -0.75 -13.99 -0.82
N ILE A 93 -0.40 -12.89 -1.49
CA ILE A 93 -1.42 -12.08 -2.18
C ILE A 93 -2.01 -12.90 -3.33
N VAL A 94 -3.34 -12.88 -3.43
CA VAL A 94 -4.09 -13.60 -4.47
C VAL A 94 -4.92 -12.63 -5.31
N ALA A 95 -5.27 -13.05 -6.54
CA ALA A 95 -6.02 -12.23 -7.50
C ALA A 95 -7.31 -11.65 -6.92
N ALA A 96 -8.04 -12.42 -6.09
CA ALA A 96 -9.29 -11.99 -5.47
C ALA A 96 -9.17 -10.71 -4.61
N GLN A 97 -7.99 -10.42 -4.05
CA GLN A 97 -7.76 -9.16 -3.32
C GLN A 97 -7.71 -7.98 -4.30
N THR A 98 -7.05 -8.14 -5.44
CA THR A 98 -7.01 -7.12 -6.51
C THR A 98 -8.41 -6.89 -7.08
N ASP A 99 -9.14 -7.96 -7.39
CA ASP A 99 -10.51 -7.88 -7.91
C ASP A 99 -11.43 -7.12 -6.95
N ARG A 100 -11.26 -7.31 -5.63
CA ARG A 100 -12.02 -6.54 -4.63
C ARG A 100 -11.69 -5.05 -4.67
N VAL A 101 -10.42 -4.68 -4.80
CA VAL A 101 -10.02 -3.26 -4.89
C VAL A 101 -10.60 -2.63 -6.16
N GLU A 102 -10.64 -3.37 -7.27
CA GLU A 102 -11.29 -2.92 -8.51
C GLU A 102 -12.79 -2.69 -8.33
N HIS A 103 -13.50 -3.61 -7.67
CA HIS A 103 -14.92 -3.40 -7.34
C HIS A 103 -15.15 -2.19 -6.43
N ASP A 104 -14.29 -1.98 -5.43
CA ASP A 104 -14.36 -0.82 -4.54
C ASP A 104 -14.10 0.49 -5.33
N ILE A 105 -13.14 0.51 -6.27
CA ILE A 105 -12.91 1.62 -7.20
C ILE A 105 -14.15 1.92 -8.04
N ASP A 106 -14.74 0.90 -8.66
CA ASP A 106 -15.91 1.04 -9.51
C ASP A 106 -17.12 1.56 -8.73
N ALA A 107 -17.28 1.15 -7.47
CA ALA A 107 -18.33 1.65 -6.60
C ALA A 107 -18.19 3.15 -6.35
N LEU A 108 -16.99 3.63 -6.02
CA LEU A 108 -16.72 5.05 -5.76
C LEU A 108 -16.83 5.89 -7.04
N ASN A 109 -16.37 5.37 -8.18
CA ASN A 109 -16.40 6.10 -9.45
C ASN A 109 -17.81 6.45 -9.94
N LYS A 110 -18.85 5.70 -9.55
CA LYS A 110 -20.24 5.94 -9.98
C LYS A 110 -20.73 7.36 -9.67
N GLU A 111 -20.25 7.96 -8.59
CA GLU A 111 -20.67 9.29 -8.16
C GLU A 111 -19.70 10.41 -8.61
N LEU A 112 -18.56 10.04 -9.19
CA LEU A 112 -17.52 10.99 -9.58
C LEU A 112 -17.76 11.51 -11.00
N GLN A 113 -17.65 12.83 -11.16
CA GLN A 113 -17.59 13.42 -12.49
C GLN A 113 -16.23 13.15 -13.16
N PRO A 114 -16.20 12.96 -14.50
CA PRO A 114 -14.95 12.81 -15.24
C PRO A 114 -14.00 13.99 -15.04
N LEU A 115 -12.70 13.71 -14.84
CA LEU A 115 -11.67 14.73 -14.75
C LEU A 115 -11.32 15.30 -16.13
N LYS A 116 -11.10 16.61 -16.17
CA LYS A 116 -10.62 17.33 -17.36
C LYS A 116 -9.15 17.78 -17.25
N SER A 117 -8.53 17.59 -16.09
CA SER A 117 -7.12 17.88 -15.80
C SER A 117 -6.66 17.05 -14.60
N PHE A 118 -5.37 17.12 -14.26
CA PHE A 118 -4.86 16.55 -13.02
C PHE A 118 -5.38 17.30 -11.79
N VAL A 119 -5.54 16.58 -10.69
CA VAL A 119 -5.91 17.14 -9.38
C VAL A 119 -4.65 17.55 -8.64
N LEU A 120 -4.65 18.74 -8.04
CA LEU A 120 -3.65 19.13 -7.06
C LEU A 120 -3.94 18.39 -5.75
N ASN A 121 -2.95 17.66 -5.24
CA ASN A 121 -3.08 16.88 -4.01
C ASN A 121 -3.49 17.81 -2.84
N GLY A 122 -4.74 17.72 -2.38
CA GLY A 122 -5.29 18.59 -1.35
C GLY A 122 -6.78 18.32 -1.15
N GLY A 123 -7.54 19.35 -0.74
CA GLY A 123 -8.96 19.24 -0.43
C GLY A 123 -9.21 19.12 1.07
N THR A 124 -10.14 18.26 1.46
CA THR A 124 -10.39 17.92 2.87
C THR A 124 -9.15 17.27 3.52
N PRO A 125 -9.03 17.27 4.86
CA PRO A 125 -7.96 16.55 5.56
C PRO A 125 -7.87 15.06 5.14
N ALA A 126 -9.02 14.41 4.94
CA ALA A 126 -9.08 13.04 4.43
C ALA A 126 -8.50 12.93 3.01
N ALA A 127 -8.90 13.80 2.08
CA ALA A 127 -8.42 13.79 0.70
C ALA A 127 -6.90 14.01 0.60
N ALA A 128 -6.38 14.98 1.34
CA ALA A 128 -4.95 15.26 1.40
C ALA A 128 -4.15 14.08 1.95
N ALA A 129 -4.62 13.44 3.03
CA ALA A 129 -3.99 12.26 3.61
C ALA A 129 -4.02 11.06 2.66
N LEU A 130 -5.13 10.83 1.94
CA LEU A 130 -5.24 9.77 0.94
C LEU A 130 -4.31 10.01 -0.25
N HIS A 131 -4.14 11.26 -0.69
CA HIS A 131 -3.17 11.59 -1.72
C HIS A 131 -1.72 11.35 -1.27
N LEU A 132 -1.39 11.63 0.01
CA LEU A 132 -0.09 11.26 0.55
C LEU A 132 0.10 9.74 0.54
N ALA A 133 -0.85 8.98 1.11
CA ALA A 133 -0.82 7.52 1.14
C ALA A 133 -0.67 6.92 -0.26
N ARG A 134 -1.37 7.47 -1.27
CA ARG A 134 -1.23 7.10 -2.68
C ARG A 134 0.21 7.21 -3.17
N THR A 135 0.91 8.30 -2.85
CA THR A 135 2.30 8.49 -3.27
C THR A 135 3.27 7.52 -2.60
N VAL A 136 3.00 7.15 -1.36
CA VAL A 136 3.76 6.15 -0.60
C VAL A 136 3.51 4.75 -1.16
N ALA A 137 2.26 4.37 -1.45
CA ALA A 137 1.94 3.10 -2.12
C ALA A 137 2.68 2.96 -3.46
N ARG A 138 2.73 4.03 -4.27
CA ARG A 138 3.53 4.06 -5.51
C ARG A 138 5.03 3.98 -5.26
N ARG A 139 5.53 4.43 -4.11
CA ARG A 139 6.93 4.26 -3.73
C ARG A 139 7.23 2.79 -3.41
N ALA A 140 6.36 2.14 -2.61
CA ALA A 140 6.45 0.71 -2.34
C ALA A 140 6.43 -0.10 -3.65
N GLU A 141 5.49 0.20 -4.56
CA GLU A 141 5.39 -0.42 -5.88
C GLU A 141 6.72 -0.36 -6.65
N ARG A 142 7.37 0.81 -6.73
CA ARG A 142 8.65 0.95 -7.45
C ARG A 142 9.76 0.11 -6.85
N LEU A 143 9.83 0.02 -5.52
CA LEU A 143 10.82 -0.82 -4.83
C LEU A 143 10.54 -2.31 -5.08
N MET A 144 9.28 -2.72 -5.04
CA MET A 144 8.88 -4.09 -5.37
C MET A 144 9.17 -4.45 -6.83
N VAL A 145 8.93 -3.53 -7.77
CA VAL A 145 9.27 -3.71 -9.18
C VAL A 145 10.78 -3.83 -9.36
N ALA A 146 11.57 -2.98 -8.69
CA ALA A 146 13.03 -3.06 -8.72
C ALA A 146 13.54 -4.40 -8.14
N LEU A 147 12.97 -4.84 -7.02
CA LEU A 147 13.28 -6.14 -6.42
C LEU A 147 12.96 -7.28 -7.39
N ALA A 148 11.83 -7.21 -8.10
CA ALA A 148 11.42 -8.21 -9.09
C ALA A 148 12.30 -8.23 -10.36
N GLN A 149 13.18 -7.24 -10.57
CA GLN A 149 14.16 -7.28 -11.67
C GLN A 149 15.41 -8.09 -11.32
N ASP A 150 15.67 -8.34 -10.03
CA ASP A 150 16.81 -9.14 -9.62
C ASP A 150 16.50 -10.64 -9.86
N PRO A 151 17.24 -11.35 -10.72
CA PRO A 151 17.00 -12.77 -10.99
C PRO A 151 17.25 -13.68 -9.78
N ALA A 152 17.94 -13.19 -8.74
CA ALA A 152 18.12 -13.92 -7.48
C ALA A 152 16.94 -13.78 -6.52
N GLU A 153 15.97 -12.91 -6.83
CA GLU A 153 14.86 -12.59 -5.95
C GLU A 153 13.52 -13.03 -6.57
N HIS A 154 12.65 -13.63 -5.75
CA HIS A 154 11.29 -13.95 -6.16
C HIS A 154 10.30 -12.93 -5.60
N VAL A 155 9.45 -12.38 -6.47
CA VAL A 155 8.33 -11.49 -6.09
C VAL A 155 7.05 -11.99 -6.75
N ASN A 156 6.03 -12.26 -5.94
CA ASN A 156 4.72 -12.68 -6.42
C ASN A 156 4.13 -11.63 -7.39
N ARG A 157 3.70 -12.06 -8.58
CA ARG A 157 3.11 -11.16 -9.58
C ARG A 157 1.78 -10.57 -9.13
N GLU A 158 0.99 -11.29 -8.34
CA GLU A 158 -0.26 -10.79 -7.78
C GLU A 158 -0.01 -9.68 -6.73
N ALA A 159 1.07 -9.77 -5.96
CA ALA A 159 1.50 -8.71 -5.05
C ALA A 159 1.80 -7.38 -5.78
N LEU A 160 2.47 -7.44 -6.94
CA LEU A 160 2.73 -6.26 -7.78
C LEU A 160 1.44 -5.64 -8.33
N LYS A 161 0.51 -6.46 -8.81
CA LYS A 161 -0.80 -5.98 -9.30
C LYS A 161 -1.60 -5.33 -8.19
N TYR A 162 -1.61 -5.95 -7.01
CA TYR A 162 -2.36 -5.48 -5.86
C TYR A 162 -1.91 -4.08 -5.42
N ILE A 163 -0.60 -3.87 -5.19
CA ILE A 163 -0.11 -2.55 -4.73
C ILE A 163 -0.33 -1.45 -5.79
N ASN A 164 -0.19 -1.78 -7.08
CA ASN A 164 -0.51 -0.87 -8.17
C ASN A 164 -1.98 -0.43 -8.09
N ARG A 165 -2.90 -1.39 -7.93
CA ARG A 165 -4.34 -1.14 -7.84
C ARG A 165 -4.75 -0.42 -6.56
N VAL A 166 -4.08 -0.66 -5.44
CA VAL A 166 -4.26 0.12 -4.21
C VAL A 166 -3.97 1.60 -4.46
N SER A 167 -2.95 1.93 -5.27
CA SER A 167 -2.67 3.33 -5.58
C SER A 167 -3.78 4.01 -6.39
N ASP A 168 -4.46 3.27 -7.29
CA ASP A 168 -5.64 3.75 -8.00
C ASP A 168 -6.81 3.98 -7.04
N PHE A 169 -7.08 3.02 -6.16
CA PHE A 169 -8.11 3.15 -5.12
C PHE A 169 -7.89 4.39 -4.26
N LEU A 170 -6.67 4.62 -3.78
CA LEU A 170 -6.37 5.78 -2.94
C LEU A 170 -6.58 7.11 -3.69
N PHE A 171 -6.36 7.14 -5.01
CA PHE A 171 -6.69 8.31 -5.82
C PHE A 171 -8.20 8.54 -5.91
N VAL A 172 -8.97 7.49 -6.22
CA VAL A 172 -10.43 7.57 -6.36
C VAL A 172 -11.09 7.90 -5.03
N ALA A 173 -10.65 7.28 -3.94
CA ALA A 173 -11.11 7.56 -2.59
C ALA A 173 -10.82 9.01 -2.18
N ALA A 174 -9.64 9.56 -2.52
CA ALA A 174 -9.31 10.96 -2.23
C ALA A 174 -10.31 11.94 -2.85
N ARG A 175 -10.77 11.65 -4.08
CA ARG A 175 -11.80 12.45 -4.75
C ARG A 175 -13.18 12.25 -4.11
N ALA A 176 -13.53 11.02 -3.78
CA ALA A 176 -14.82 10.70 -3.17
C ALA A 176 -15.04 11.45 -1.85
N VAL A 177 -14.01 11.51 -0.98
CA VAL A 177 -14.06 12.25 0.29
C VAL A 177 -13.92 13.78 0.15
N ASN A 178 -13.81 14.29 -1.09
CA ASN A 178 -13.66 15.71 -1.40
C ASN A 178 -14.88 16.23 -2.17
N ASP A 179 -16.07 16.08 -1.57
CA ASP A 179 -17.38 16.37 -2.19
C ASP A 179 -17.55 15.65 -3.54
N ASN A 180 -17.25 14.35 -3.57
CA ASN A 180 -17.31 13.53 -4.79
C ASN A 180 -16.59 14.19 -5.99
N GLY A 181 -15.43 14.78 -5.70
CA GLY A 181 -14.54 15.44 -6.65
C GLY A 181 -14.98 16.83 -7.11
N LYS A 182 -16.07 17.39 -6.59
CA LYS A 182 -16.51 18.77 -6.92
C LYS A 182 -15.62 19.82 -6.28
N ALA A 183 -15.02 19.50 -5.13
CA ALA A 183 -14.07 20.37 -4.44
C ALA A 183 -12.61 20.12 -4.87
N ASP A 184 -12.36 19.30 -5.90
CA ASP A 184 -11.02 19.06 -6.41
C ASP A 184 -10.45 20.33 -7.06
N VAL A 185 -9.25 20.73 -6.62
CA VAL A 185 -8.54 21.83 -7.28
C VAL A 185 -7.78 21.27 -8.47
N LEU A 186 -8.14 21.72 -9.67
CA LEU A 186 -7.51 21.25 -10.90
C LEU A 186 -6.22 22.01 -11.19
N TRP A 187 -5.22 21.28 -11.66
CA TRP A 187 -3.99 21.84 -12.19
C TRP A 187 -4.27 22.65 -13.46
N VAL A 188 -3.68 23.84 -13.52
CA VAL A 188 -3.71 24.73 -14.69
C VAL A 188 -2.30 24.76 -15.29
N PRO A 189 -2.07 24.12 -16.45
CA PRO A 189 -0.75 24.07 -17.08
C PRO A 189 -0.19 25.47 -17.32
N GLY A 190 1.01 25.74 -16.81
CA GLY A 190 1.71 27.00 -17.04
C GLY A 190 1.08 28.24 -16.38
N LYS A 191 0.19 28.09 -15.39
CA LYS A 191 -0.51 29.23 -14.75
C LYS A 191 0.39 30.38 -14.29
N ASN A 192 1.62 30.07 -13.86
CA ASN A 192 2.52 31.02 -13.22
C ASN A 192 3.79 31.32 -14.05
N ARG A 193 3.82 31.00 -15.35
CA ARG A 193 4.99 31.25 -16.23
C ARG A 193 4.62 32.09 -17.43
#